data_AF-A0A9J6P204-F1
#
_entry.id   AF-A0A9J6P204-F1
#
_cell.length_a   1.000
_cell.length_b   1.000
_cell.length_c   1.000
_cell.angle_alpha   90.00
_cell.angle_beta   90.00
_cell.angle_gamma   90.00
#
_symmetry.space_group_name_H-M   'P 1'
#
loop_
_entity.id
_entity.type
_entity.pdbx_description
1 polymer ?
#
loop_
_entity_poly.entity_id
_entity_poly.type
_entity_poly.pdbx_seq_one_letter_code
_entity_poly.pdbx_strand_id
1 'polypeptide(L)'
;MKARSILLLPIILLCFLSLLYFKVYHHYEKPSKNYYINRLCYELDLENETLNNTEISLLITNYYKYISLPDEHKKSVISSIKTFENHTFEGDYELSNKKPLFKYIIKIDDEKYVIDVYDDDFLTVYLWDGKYPKDMITMKNSYPYENLFQISEYIYGFQDFLVDSDD
;
A
#
# COMPACT_ATOMS: atom_id res chain seq x y z
N MET A 1 -31.51 22.53 52.92
CA MET A 1 -31.46 21.34 52.06
C MET A 1 -30.84 21.71 50.69
N LYS A 2 -29.51 21.91 50.62
CA LYS A 2 -28.78 22.27 49.36
C LYS A 2 -27.41 21.58 49.20
N ALA A 3 -26.94 20.84 50.20
CA ALA A 3 -25.59 20.25 50.20
C ALA A 3 -25.46 18.94 49.40
N ARG A 4 -26.56 18.22 49.13
CA ARG A 4 -26.53 16.95 48.38
C ARG A 4 -26.22 17.12 46.88
N SER A 5 -26.51 18.29 46.31
CA SER A 5 -26.28 18.57 44.88
C SER A 5 -24.82 18.89 44.54
N ILE A 6 -24.02 19.36 45.51
CA ILE A 6 -22.63 19.80 45.29
C ILE A 6 -21.68 18.60 45.21
N LEU A 7 -22.02 17.48 45.87
CA LEU A 7 -21.24 16.23 45.85
C LEU A 7 -21.32 15.46 44.51
N LEU A 8 -22.32 15.74 43.67
CA LEU A 8 -22.50 15.06 42.37
C LEU A 8 -21.66 15.70 41.25
N LEU A 9 -21.36 17.00 41.36
CA LEU A 9 -20.58 17.74 40.38
C LEU A 9 -19.16 17.17 40.11
N PRO A 10 -18.36 16.80 41.14
CA PRO A 10 -17.04 16.23 40.90
C PRO A 10 -17.11 14.83 40.26
N ILE A 11 -18.17 14.05 40.53
CA ILE A 11 -18.36 12.71 39.95
C ILE A 11 -18.68 12.81 38.47
N ILE A 12 -19.54 13.77 38.08
CA ILE A 12 -19.87 14.03 36.67
C ILE A 12 -18.63 14.50 35.91
N LEU A 13 -17.82 15.38 36.52
CA LEU A 13 -16.56 15.84 35.93
C LEU A 13 -15.56 14.69 35.73
N LEU A 14 -15.46 13.78 36.70
CA LEU A 14 -14.59 12.60 36.63
C LEU A 14 -15.03 11.63 35.50
N CYS A 15 -16.33 11.41 35.34
CA CYS A 15 -16.88 10.61 34.23
C CYS A 15 -16.68 11.28 32.86
N PHE A 16 -16.74 12.62 32.79
CA PHE A 16 -16.45 13.34 31.54
C PHE A 16 -14.96 13.26 31.18
N LEU A 17 -14.07 13.35 32.17
CA LEU A 17 -12.63 13.17 31.99
C LEU A 17 -12.30 11.75 31.53
N SER A 18 -12.94 10.71 32.07
CA SER A 18 -12.70 9.33 31.64
C SER A 18 -13.21 9.05 30.22
N LEU A 19 -14.35 9.64 29.82
CA LEU A 19 -14.86 9.56 28.44
C LEU A 19 -13.95 10.27 27.43
N LEU A 20 -13.39 11.43 27.80
CA LEU A 20 -12.40 12.12 26.98
C LEU A 20 -11.09 11.31 26.88
N TYR A 21 -10.65 10.70 27.98
CA TYR A 21 -9.45 9.85 28.01
C TYR A 21 -9.60 8.61 27.12
N PHE A 22 -10.77 7.97 27.12
CA PHE A 22 -11.04 6.80 26.28
C PHE A 22 -10.99 7.13 24.78
N LYS A 23 -11.40 8.34 24.40
CA LYS A 23 -11.36 8.80 23.00
C LYS A 23 -9.94 9.11 22.50
N VAL A 24 -9.02 9.48 23.40
CA VAL A 24 -7.63 9.83 23.04
C VAL A 24 -6.74 8.59 22.89
N TYR A 25 -7.06 7.49 23.60
CA TYR A 25 -6.24 6.26 23.59
C TYR A 25 -6.69 5.17 22.63
N HIS A 26 -7.71 5.42 21.78
CA HIS A 26 -8.03 4.50 20.70
C HIS A 26 -6.98 4.63 19.59
N HIS A 27 -5.77 4.14 19.86
CA HIS A 27 -4.79 3.83 18.84
C HIS A 27 -5.47 2.79 17.94
N TYR A 28 -5.78 3.16 16.70
CA TYR A 28 -6.26 2.18 15.73
C TYR A 28 -5.07 1.27 15.44
N GLU A 29 -4.97 0.16 16.14
CA GLU A 29 -4.00 -0.88 15.83
C GLU A 29 -4.31 -1.45 14.45
N LYS A 30 -3.26 -1.63 13.65
CA LYS A 30 -3.40 -2.22 12.32
C LYS A 30 -3.88 -3.67 12.48
N PRO A 31 -4.97 -4.10 11.79
CA PRO A 31 -5.56 -5.42 12.01
C PRO A 31 -4.61 -6.60 11.77
N SER A 32 -3.70 -6.47 10.81
CA SER A 32 -2.66 -7.46 10.52
C SER A 32 -1.44 -6.80 9.88
N LYS A 33 -0.28 -7.47 9.88
CA LYS A 33 0.93 -6.96 9.22
C LYS A 33 0.76 -6.78 7.70
N ASN A 34 -0.11 -7.59 7.11
CA ASN A 34 -0.43 -7.71 5.68
C ASN A 34 -1.81 -7.12 5.33
N TYR A 35 -2.28 -6.14 6.11
CA TYR A 35 -3.62 -5.60 5.97
C TYR A 35 -3.90 -5.00 4.58
N TYR A 36 -2.98 -4.19 4.06
CA TYR A 36 -3.17 -3.51 2.78
C TYR A 36 -3.02 -4.45 1.58
N ILE A 37 -2.09 -5.39 1.60
CA ILE A 37 -1.92 -6.35 0.51
C ILE A 37 -3.09 -7.32 0.44
N ASN A 38 -3.58 -7.82 1.58
CA ASN A 38 -4.76 -8.69 1.60
C ASN A 38 -6.00 -7.95 1.08
N ARG A 39 -6.16 -6.69 1.47
CA ARG A 39 -7.27 -5.85 0.98
C ARG A 39 -7.15 -5.62 -0.53
N LEU A 40 -5.95 -5.30 -1.02
CA LEU A 40 -5.68 -5.10 -2.44
C LEU A 40 -5.97 -6.38 -3.25
N CYS A 41 -5.49 -7.54 -2.80
CA CYS A 41 -5.77 -8.83 -3.46
C CYS A 41 -7.27 -9.11 -3.51
N TYR A 42 -7.99 -8.87 -2.41
CA TYR A 42 -9.43 -9.03 -2.35
C TYR A 42 -10.17 -8.13 -3.36
N GLU A 43 -9.82 -6.85 -3.44
CA GLU A 43 -10.43 -5.92 -4.40
C GLU A 43 -10.09 -6.29 -5.86
N LEU A 44 -8.85 -6.73 -6.13
CA LEU A 44 -8.44 -7.26 -7.43
C LEU A 44 -9.15 -8.57 -7.81
N ASP A 45 -9.58 -9.38 -6.85
CA ASP A 45 -10.37 -10.60 -7.07
C ASP A 45 -11.85 -10.30 -7.33
N LEU A 46 -12.39 -9.20 -6.80
CA LEU A 46 -13.77 -8.80 -7.07
C LEU A 46 -13.95 -8.26 -8.50
N GLU A 47 -12.93 -7.60 -9.04
CA GLU A 47 -12.88 -6.99 -10.38
C GLU A 47 -12.80 -8.00 -11.56
N ASN A 48 -13.23 -9.24 -11.35
CA ASN A 48 -13.02 -10.37 -12.27
C ASN A 48 -13.29 -10.05 -13.77
N GLU A 49 -12.37 -10.57 -14.59
CA GLU A 49 -12.35 -10.68 -16.05
C GLU A 49 -12.18 -9.40 -16.89
N THR A 50 -12.69 -8.24 -16.50
CA THR A 50 -12.70 -7.09 -17.43
C THR A 50 -11.59 -6.07 -17.23
N LEU A 51 -10.93 -5.98 -16.06
CA LEU A 51 -9.84 -5.01 -15.81
C LEU A 51 -10.22 -3.53 -16.11
N ASN A 52 -11.50 -3.27 -16.39
CA ASN A 52 -11.97 -2.01 -16.96
C ASN A 52 -11.87 -0.86 -15.95
N ASN A 53 -12.04 -1.17 -14.66
CA ASN A 53 -12.00 -0.18 -13.59
C ASN A 53 -10.64 -0.17 -12.85
N THR A 54 -9.69 -1.00 -13.28
CA THR A 54 -8.36 -1.06 -12.68
C THR A 54 -7.36 -0.28 -13.52
N GLU A 55 -6.97 0.90 -13.03
CA GLU A 55 -5.88 1.67 -13.59
C GLU A 55 -4.58 1.33 -12.85
N ILE A 56 -3.53 0.96 -13.58
CA ILE A 56 -2.19 0.78 -13.01
C ILE A 56 -1.22 1.69 -13.75
N SER A 57 -0.52 2.53 -12.98
CA SER A 57 0.56 3.37 -13.48
C SER A 57 1.85 3.05 -12.76
N LEU A 58 2.96 3.05 -13.49
CA LEU A 58 4.32 2.94 -12.96
C LEU A 58 4.96 4.33 -12.93
N LEU A 59 5.41 4.76 -11.76
CA LEU A 59 6.23 5.95 -11.59
C LEU A 59 7.69 5.53 -11.42
N ILE A 60 8.54 6.03 -12.31
CA ILE A 60 9.99 5.89 -12.22
C ILE A 60 10.49 7.09 -11.40
N THR A 61 10.95 6.83 -10.18
CA THR A 61 11.10 7.88 -9.16
C THR A 61 12.28 8.82 -9.38
N ASN A 62 13.35 8.35 -10.00
CA ASN A 62 14.53 9.14 -10.33
C ASN A 62 14.25 10.20 -11.40
N TYR A 63 13.39 9.89 -12.36
CA TYR A 63 13.02 10.78 -13.48
C TYR A 63 11.64 11.41 -13.33
N TYR A 64 10.88 11.03 -12.30
CA TYR A 64 9.47 11.41 -12.10
C TYR A 64 8.59 11.16 -13.34
N LYS A 65 8.91 10.12 -14.11
CA LYS A 65 8.21 9.71 -15.34
C LYS A 65 7.09 8.74 -14.99
N TYR A 66 5.88 9.04 -15.45
CA TYR A 66 4.71 8.18 -15.30
C TYR A 66 4.48 7.38 -16.58
N ILE A 67 4.25 6.08 -16.43
CA ILE A 67 3.89 5.16 -17.51
C ILE A 67 2.55 4.54 -17.14
N SER A 68 1.51 4.83 -17.92
CA SER A 68 0.24 4.10 -17.81
C SER A 68 0.43 2.71 -18.41
N LEU A 69 0.11 1.67 -17.65
CA LEU A 69 0.36 0.30 -18.11
C LEU A 69 -0.73 -0.14 -19.10
N PRO A 70 -0.37 -0.72 -20.26
CA PRO A 70 -1.32 -1.43 -21.11
C PRO A 70 -1.78 -2.73 -20.44
N ASP A 71 -2.91 -3.29 -20.89
CA ASP A 71 -3.56 -4.43 -20.23
C ASP A 71 -2.68 -5.68 -20.12
N GLU A 72 -1.75 -5.89 -21.06
CA GLU A 72 -0.77 -6.98 -21.00
C GLU A 72 0.13 -6.85 -19.76
N HIS A 73 0.71 -5.67 -19.52
CA HIS A 73 1.57 -5.42 -18.36
C HIS A 73 0.77 -5.36 -17.06
N LYS A 74 -0.47 -4.83 -17.09
CA LYS A 74 -1.37 -4.87 -15.93
C LYS A 74 -1.59 -6.30 -15.42
N LYS A 75 -1.83 -7.25 -16.33
CA LYS A 75 -2.04 -8.66 -15.96
C LYS A 75 -0.84 -9.26 -15.25
N SER A 76 0.38 -9.00 -15.74
CA SER A 76 1.62 -9.48 -15.09
C SER A 76 1.81 -8.89 -13.70
N VAL A 77 1.54 -7.58 -13.54
CA VAL A 77 1.63 -6.89 -12.24
C VAL A 77 0.59 -7.45 -11.27
N ILE A 78 -0.66 -7.62 -11.69
CA ILE A 78 -1.73 -8.19 -10.85
C ILE A 78 -1.40 -9.62 -10.44
N SER A 79 -0.92 -10.45 -11.39
CA SER A 79 -0.50 -11.81 -11.09
C SER A 79 0.60 -11.84 -10.02
N SER A 80 1.57 -10.92 -10.12
CA SER A 80 2.65 -10.78 -9.13
C SER A 80 2.11 -10.38 -7.76
N ILE A 81 1.23 -9.37 -7.70
CA ILE A 81 0.59 -8.91 -6.47
C ILE A 81 -0.12 -10.07 -5.74
N LYS A 82 -0.84 -10.91 -6.48
CA LYS A 82 -1.55 -12.07 -5.92
C LYS A 82 -0.62 -13.11 -5.30
N THR A 83 0.64 -13.20 -5.75
CA THR A 83 1.62 -14.09 -5.11
C THR A 83 1.98 -13.62 -3.69
N PHE A 84 1.96 -12.30 -3.45
CA PHE A 84 2.44 -11.67 -2.22
C PHE A 84 1.56 -11.90 -0.99
N GLU A 85 0.33 -12.38 -1.16
CA GLU A 85 -0.54 -12.77 -0.05
C GLU A 85 0.14 -13.82 0.85
N ASN A 86 0.98 -14.68 0.27
CA ASN A 86 1.65 -15.78 0.96
C ASN A 86 3.08 -15.47 1.42
N HIS A 87 3.61 -14.28 1.14
CA HIS A 87 5.01 -13.96 1.46
C HIS A 87 5.19 -13.63 2.94
N THR A 88 6.41 -13.84 3.45
CA THR A 88 6.75 -13.56 4.85
C THR A 88 7.00 -12.07 5.04
N PHE A 89 6.30 -11.47 6.01
CA PHE A 89 6.43 -10.05 6.36
C PHE A 89 7.51 -9.90 7.44
N GLU A 90 8.72 -9.48 7.03
CA GLU A 90 9.76 -9.12 7.99
C GLU A 90 9.38 -7.79 8.65
N GLY A 91 9.02 -7.86 9.94
CA GLY A 91 8.92 -6.67 10.77
C GLY A 91 10.32 -6.21 11.13
N ASP A 92 10.60 -4.93 10.90
CA ASP A 92 11.80 -4.19 11.30
C ASP A 92 12.96 -4.15 10.30
N TYR A 93 12.72 -4.24 8.99
CA TYR A 93 13.71 -3.72 8.04
C TYR A 93 13.65 -2.20 8.02
N GLU A 94 14.75 -1.54 8.41
CA GLU A 94 14.85 -0.08 8.39
C GLU A 94 14.95 0.45 6.95
N LEU A 95 13.80 0.71 6.32
CA LEU A 95 13.69 1.45 5.05
C LEU A 95 13.91 2.96 5.21
N SER A 96 14.22 3.44 6.42
CA SER A 96 14.26 4.86 6.80
C SER A 96 15.11 5.73 5.87
N ASN A 97 16.12 5.15 5.21
CA ASN A 97 17.00 5.85 4.28
C ASN A 97 16.87 5.42 2.81
N LYS A 98 16.08 4.39 2.50
CA LYS A 98 15.90 3.91 1.12
C LYS A 98 14.76 4.66 0.45
N LYS A 99 15.02 5.20 -0.73
CA LYS A 99 13.97 5.71 -1.63
C LYS A 99 13.54 4.57 -2.55
N PRO A 100 12.23 4.41 -2.81
CA PRO A 100 11.79 3.44 -3.80
C PRO A 100 12.34 3.84 -5.17
N LEU A 101 12.77 2.87 -5.97
CA LEU A 101 13.19 3.07 -7.36
C LEU A 101 11.96 3.20 -8.27
N PHE A 102 10.95 2.39 -7.99
CA PHE A 102 9.68 2.39 -8.71
C PHE A 102 8.51 2.52 -7.76
N LYS A 103 7.42 3.10 -8.24
CA LYS A 103 6.15 3.18 -7.52
C LYS A 103 5.00 2.78 -8.43
N TYR A 104 4.31 1.70 -8.10
CA TYR A 104 3.02 1.41 -8.71
C TYR A 104 1.93 2.21 -8.02
N ILE A 105 1.07 2.82 -8.82
CA ILE A 105 -0.17 3.46 -8.38
C ILE A 105 -1.30 2.66 -9.00
N ILE A 106 -2.07 2.00 -8.15
CA ILE A 106 -3.17 1.12 -8.53
C ILE A 106 -4.45 1.78 -8.07
N LYS A 107 -5.32 2.15 -8.99
CA LYS A 107 -6.65 2.67 -8.67
C LYS A 107 -7.68 1.60 -9.00
N ILE A 108 -8.55 1.33 -8.04
CA ILE A 108 -9.69 0.43 -8.17
C ILE A 108 -10.87 1.22 -7.62
N ASP A 109 -11.82 1.55 -8.48
CA ASP A 109 -12.90 2.48 -8.18
C ASP A 109 -12.37 3.80 -7.56
N ASP A 110 -12.79 4.13 -6.33
CA ASP A 110 -12.38 5.32 -5.58
C ASP A 110 -11.14 5.10 -4.70
N GLU A 111 -10.64 3.87 -4.62
CA GLU A 111 -9.50 3.51 -3.78
C GLU A 111 -8.19 3.58 -4.58
N LYS A 112 -7.13 4.06 -3.92
CA LYS A 112 -5.80 4.17 -4.54
C LYS A 112 -4.73 3.55 -3.65
N TYR A 113 -4.15 2.47 -4.15
CA TYR A 113 -3.03 1.79 -3.54
C TYR A 113 -1.72 2.27 -4.13
N VAL A 114 -0.69 2.20 -3.31
CA VAL A 114 0.68 2.51 -3.67
C VAL A 114 1.56 1.33 -3.30
N ILE A 115 2.32 0.85 -4.28
CA ILE A 115 3.39 -0.13 -4.06
C ILE A 115 4.72 0.56 -4.32
N ASP A 116 5.49 0.79 -3.25
CA ASP A 116 6.85 1.29 -3.33
C ASP A 116 7.81 0.09 -3.51
N VAL A 117 8.55 0.04 -4.62
CA VAL A 117 9.52 -1.01 -4.91
C VAL A 117 10.93 -0.43 -4.73
N TYR A 118 11.71 -0.99 -3.82
CA TYR A 118 13.02 -0.44 -3.44
C TYR A 118 14.17 -1.11 -4.19
N ASP A 119 14.09 -2.44 -4.32
CA ASP A 119 15.08 -3.31 -4.94
C ASP A 119 14.41 -4.65 -5.29
N ASP A 120 15.20 -5.63 -5.72
CA ASP A 120 14.76 -6.99 -6.04
C ASP A 120 14.31 -7.79 -4.81
N ASP A 121 14.61 -7.32 -3.61
CA ASP A 121 14.32 -8.02 -2.37
C ASP A 121 13.10 -7.49 -1.63
N PHE A 122 12.77 -6.19 -1.75
CA PHE A 122 11.80 -5.54 -0.88
C PHE A 122 10.87 -4.55 -1.59
N LEU A 123 9.61 -4.59 -1.16
CA LEU A 123 8.59 -3.61 -1.49
C LEU A 123 7.70 -3.30 -0.28
N THR A 124 6.93 -2.21 -0.37
CA THR A 124 5.89 -1.89 0.60
C THR A 124 4.56 -1.53 -0.05
N VAL A 125 3.45 -1.88 0.58
CA VAL A 125 2.09 -1.69 0.08
C VAL A 125 1.26 -0.88 1.07
N TYR A 126 0.53 0.12 0.60
CA TYR A 126 -0.31 0.98 1.43
C TYR A 126 -1.38 1.69 0.62
N LEU A 127 -2.42 2.18 1.29
CA LEU A 127 -3.33 3.17 0.71
C LEU A 127 -2.64 4.53 0.68
N TRP A 128 -2.91 5.30 -0.37
CA TRP A 128 -2.33 6.63 -0.53
C TRP A 128 -2.64 7.61 0.62
N ASP A 129 -3.80 7.45 1.26
CA ASP A 129 -4.30 8.16 2.42
C ASP A 129 -4.41 7.25 3.65
N GLY A 130 -3.69 6.11 3.61
CA GLY A 130 -3.73 5.07 4.63
C GLY A 130 -3.32 5.57 6.01
N LYS A 131 -4.12 5.21 7.02
CA LYS A 131 -3.87 5.54 8.43
C LYS A 131 -2.92 4.58 9.16
N TYR A 132 -2.64 3.41 8.59
CA TYR A 132 -1.77 2.40 9.20
C TYR A 132 -0.37 2.43 8.56
N PRO A 133 0.65 1.93 9.26
CA PRO A 133 1.97 1.71 8.65
C PRO A 133 1.87 0.81 7.41
N LYS A 134 2.74 1.05 6.43
CA LYS A 134 2.80 0.28 5.19
C LYS A 134 3.01 -1.21 5.48
N ASP A 135 2.41 -2.07 4.67
CA ASP A 135 2.78 -3.49 4.64
C ASP A 135 4.16 -3.60 4.02
N MET A 136 5.00 -4.49 4.54
CA MET A 136 6.34 -4.73 4.02
C MET A 136 6.50 -6.17 3.56
N ILE A 137 6.91 -6.37 2.31
CA ILE A 137 6.94 -7.67 1.64
C ILE A 137 8.35 -7.93 1.13
N THR A 138 8.86 -9.14 1.33
CA THR A 138 10.08 -9.60 0.67
C THR A 138 9.78 -10.35 -0.62
N MET A 139 10.59 -10.13 -1.65
CA MET A 139 10.56 -10.82 -2.94
C MET A 139 11.76 -11.77 -3.16
N LYS A 140 12.57 -12.02 -2.11
CA LYS A 140 13.82 -12.82 -2.18
C LYS A 140 13.67 -14.22 -2.81
N ASN A 141 12.49 -14.82 -2.70
CA ASN A 141 12.18 -16.15 -3.23
C ASN A 141 11.19 -16.13 -4.39
N SER A 142 10.86 -14.94 -4.92
CA SER A 142 9.96 -14.79 -6.05
C SER A 142 10.69 -15.12 -7.36
N TYR A 143 10.00 -15.78 -8.28
CA TYR A 143 10.54 -15.94 -9.64
C TYR A 143 10.66 -14.57 -10.33
N PRO A 144 11.57 -14.39 -11.30
CA PRO A 144 11.77 -13.09 -11.96
C PRO A 144 10.48 -12.51 -12.58
N TYR A 145 9.60 -13.37 -13.10
CA TYR A 145 8.32 -12.96 -13.70
C TYR A 145 7.24 -12.58 -12.66
N GLU A 146 7.49 -12.81 -11.37
CA GLU A 146 6.64 -12.43 -10.22
C GLU A 146 7.27 -11.29 -9.41
N ASN A 147 8.52 -10.94 -9.70
CA ASN A 147 9.27 -9.93 -8.99
C ASN A 147 8.96 -8.55 -9.59
N LEU A 148 8.28 -7.68 -8.82
CA LEU A 148 7.88 -6.36 -9.31
C LEU A 148 9.07 -5.45 -9.64
N PHE A 149 10.25 -5.66 -9.06
CA PHE A 149 11.45 -4.92 -9.48
C PHE A 149 11.85 -5.28 -10.90
N GLN A 150 11.95 -6.58 -11.20
CA GLN A 150 12.32 -7.07 -12.53
C GLN A 150 11.29 -6.69 -13.60
N ILE A 151 9.99 -6.76 -13.27
CA ILE A 151 8.92 -6.29 -14.15
C ILE A 151 9.04 -4.79 -14.41
N SER A 152 9.37 -3.99 -13.39
CA SER A 152 9.52 -2.53 -13.55
C SER A 152 10.70 -2.18 -14.45
N GLU A 153 11.85 -2.85 -14.27
CA GLU A 153 13.03 -2.69 -15.13
C GLU A 153 12.70 -3.05 -16.59
N TYR A 154 11.96 -4.12 -16.82
CA TYR A 154 11.51 -4.51 -18.17
C TYR A 154 10.61 -3.45 -18.82
N ILE A 155 9.59 -2.97 -18.09
CA ILE A 155 8.67 -1.93 -18.59
C ILE A 155 9.43 -0.63 -18.88
N TYR A 156 10.35 -0.24 -17.99
CA TYR A 156 11.17 0.95 -18.14
C TYR A 156 12.09 0.84 -19.37
N GLY A 157 12.87 -0.24 -19.48
CA GLY A 157 13.80 -0.46 -20.58
C GLY A 157 13.12 -0.57 -21.95
N PHE A 158 11.93 -1.18 -22.00
CA PHE A 158 11.14 -1.25 -23.24
C PHE A 158 10.68 0.15 -23.70
N GLN A 159 10.31 1.03 -22.77
CA GLN A 159 9.86 2.39 -23.09
C GLN A 159 11.00 3.26 -23.65
N ASP A 160 12.21 3.14 -23.09
CA ASP A 160 13.38 3.91 -23.58
C ASP A 160 13.81 3.45 -24.98
N PHE A 161 13.69 2.15 -25.29
CA PHE A 161 13.94 1.62 -26.64
C PHE A 161 12.96 2.17 -27.69
N LEU A 162 11.69 2.36 -27.35
CA LEU A 162 10.71 2.93 -28.28
C LEU A 162 10.98 4.42 -28.58
N VAL A 163 11.46 5.17 -27.60
CA VAL A 163 11.82 6.59 -27.78
C VAL A 163 13.02 6.75 -28.72
N ASP A 164 14.02 5.87 -28.61
CA ASP A 164 15.21 5.89 -29.48
C ASP A 164 14.94 5.37 -30.90
N SER A 165 13.78 4.76 -31.17
CA SER A 165 13.42 4.20 -32.48
C SER A 165 12.62 5.15 -33.38
N ASP A 166 12.16 6.28 -32.84
CA ASP A 166 11.39 7.30 -33.56
C ASP A 166 12.26 8.49 -34.07
N ASP A 167 13.58 8.44 -33.85
CA ASP A 167 14.60 9.37 -34.36
C ASP A 167 15.40 8.80 -35.55
#